data_AF-A0A8T4EEN5-F1
#
_entry.id   AF-A0A8T4EEN5-F1
#
_cell.length_a   1.000
_cell.length_b   1.000
_cell.length_c   1.000
_cell.angle_alpha   90.00
_cell.angle_beta   90.00
_cell.angle_gamma   90.00
#
_symmetry.space_group_name_H-M   'P 1'
#
loop_
_entity.id
_entity.type
_entity.pdbx_description
1 polymer ?
#
loop_
_entity_poly.entity_id
_entity_poly.type
_entity_poly.pdbx_seq_one_letter_code
_entity_poly.pdbx_strand_id
1 'polypeptide(L)'
;MALDLLLDQTFEPFRDWALVINSHIIWMSNLLLAFFIVGGFLFWYFAIIYSRHDVPPRSSLFLAFIAGGALVGEIVKGDWSQLVPLIVEAIAAAILIMEIILYARVVIPATEKSEKSGVLLYFVGFLLWIMALPLGVILGNIPGVPSFIGNSWPLPYTIGLLLVAFTVNRNPRLLFVSEARVLDYLVLDDNGVLVFAHRFQEYKGSVDSELMGSAMSGVLSLMKEMLASGQIVKRIDHGDVKILVEPGDITTSLLVVSKENIRFRQTLRSLSLEFESSYRDELKKEIANLVVFEPHRKRVKEVLS
;
A
#
# COMPACT_ATOMS: atom_id res chain seq x y z
N MET A 1 16.07 -7.54 -29.30
CA MET A 1 15.52 -8.20 -30.51
C MET A 1 14.00 -8.37 -30.47
N ALA A 2 13.40 -9.05 -29.48
CA ALA A 2 11.93 -9.18 -29.40
C ALA A 2 11.19 -7.90 -28.91
N LEU A 3 11.89 -7.02 -28.20
CA LEU A 3 11.37 -5.72 -27.73
C LEU A 3 11.39 -4.64 -28.83
N ASP A 4 12.44 -4.66 -29.68
CA ASP A 4 12.58 -3.75 -30.85
C ASP A 4 11.34 -3.84 -31.75
N LEU A 5 10.81 -5.06 -31.90
CA LEU A 5 9.64 -5.36 -32.73
C LEU A 5 8.36 -4.60 -32.32
N LEU A 6 8.15 -4.30 -31.03
CA LEU A 6 6.87 -3.73 -30.61
C LEU A 6 6.81 -2.23 -30.88
N LEU A 7 7.88 -1.48 -30.62
CA LEU A 7 7.94 -0.04 -30.90
C LEU A 7 8.30 0.25 -32.37
N ASP A 8 9.18 -0.54 -33.00
CA ASP A 8 9.59 -0.33 -34.40
C ASP A 8 8.56 -0.79 -35.44
N GLN A 9 7.59 -1.63 -35.07
CA GLN A 9 6.49 -2.01 -35.97
C GLN A 9 5.20 -1.22 -35.77
N THR A 10 4.95 -0.64 -34.59
CA THR A 10 3.67 0.03 -34.32
C THR A 10 3.73 1.56 -34.32
N PHE A 11 4.91 2.18 -34.14
CA PHE A 11 5.04 3.64 -34.15
C PHE A 11 6.25 4.11 -34.96
N GLU A 12 6.03 4.45 -36.24
CA GLU A 12 7.02 5.09 -37.12
C GLU A 12 7.76 6.32 -36.53
N PRO A 13 7.17 7.21 -35.69
CA PRO A 13 7.91 8.39 -35.19
C PRO A 13 9.09 8.07 -34.25
N PHE A 14 9.26 6.82 -33.80
CA PHE A 14 10.40 6.45 -32.93
C PHE A 14 11.59 5.84 -33.69
N ARG A 15 11.46 5.54 -34.99
CA ARG A 15 12.54 4.96 -35.81
C ARG A 15 13.73 5.88 -36.07
N ASP A 16 13.58 7.19 -35.85
CA ASP A 16 14.65 8.16 -36.07
C ASP A 16 15.22 8.72 -34.75
N TRP A 17 14.69 8.26 -33.61
CA TRP A 17 15.14 8.71 -32.28
C TRP A 17 16.17 7.76 -31.71
N ALA A 18 17.39 7.87 -32.23
CA ALA A 18 18.56 7.17 -31.72
C ALA A 18 19.62 8.14 -31.20
N LEU A 19 20.25 7.78 -30.08
CA LEU A 19 21.48 8.39 -29.62
C LEU A 19 22.65 7.59 -30.19
N VAL A 20 23.54 8.27 -30.93
CA VAL A 20 24.77 7.65 -31.44
C VAL A 20 25.94 8.09 -30.55
N ILE A 21 26.52 7.14 -29.81
CA ILE A 21 27.69 7.38 -28.94
C ILE A 21 28.78 6.41 -29.35
N ASN A 22 29.95 6.90 -29.79
CA ASN A 22 31.08 6.06 -30.18
C ASN A 22 30.71 4.91 -31.15
N SER A 23 29.90 5.21 -32.18
CA SER A 23 29.38 4.24 -33.16
C SER A 23 28.35 3.23 -32.65
N HIS A 24 27.96 3.28 -31.37
CA HIS A 24 26.83 2.51 -30.85
C HIS A 24 25.53 3.28 -31.02
N ILE A 25 24.51 2.61 -31.57
CA ILE A 25 23.15 3.15 -31.75
C ILE A 25 22.32 2.71 -30.55
N ILE A 26 21.91 3.67 -29.72
CA ILE A 26 20.98 3.45 -28.62
C ILE A 26 19.61 3.96 -29.05
N TRP A 27 18.67 3.04 -29.26
CA TRP A 27 17.29 3.38 -29.56
C TRP A 27 16.61 3.99 -28.34
N MET A 28 16.13 5.23 -28.46
CA MET A 28 15.49 5.95 -27.37
C MET A 28 14.18 5.27 -26.92
N SER A 29 13.50 4.61 -27.84
CA SER A 29 12.32 3.78 -27.58
C SER A 29 12.59 2.68 -26.55
N ASN A 30 13.69 1.93 -26.72
CA ASN A 30 14.12 0.89 -25.79
C ASN A 30 14.51 1.48 -24.43
N LEU A 31 15.24 2.59 -24.44
CA LEU A 31 15.66 3.26 -23.21
C LEU A 31 14.43 3.73 -22.40
N LEU A 32 13.48 4.42 -23.04
CA LEU A 32 12.25 4.89 -22.41
C LEU A 32 11.40 3.74 -21.88
N LEU A 33 11.28 2.65 -22.64
CA LEU A 33 10.54 1.47 -22.21
C LEU A 33 11.21 0.81 -21.00
N ALA A 34 12.53 0.66 -21.00
CA ALA A 34 13.27 0.14 -19.86
C ALA A 34 13.10 1.03 -18.62
N PHE A 35 13.19 2.36 -18.79
CA PHE A 35 12.89 3.31 -17.72
C PHE A 35 11.46 3.19 -17.19
N PHE A 36 10.48 3.01 -18.08
CA PHE A 36 9.09 2.86 -17.68
C PHE A 36 8.87 1.57 -16.88
N ILE A 37 9.44 0.45 -17.34
CA ILE A 37 9.33 -0.85 -16.67
C ILE A 37 10.05 -0.81 -15.32
N VAL A 38 11.33 -0.41 -15.28
CA VAL A 38 12.13 -0.37 -14.05
C VAL A 38 11.61 0.68 -13.08
N GLY A 39 11.26 1.86 -13.58
CA GLY A 39 10.67 2.95 -12.80
C GLY A 39 9.32 2.54 -12.20
N GLY A 40 8.40 2.02 -13.02
CA GLY A 40 7.11 1.52 -12.56
C GLY A 40 7.25 0.43 -11.50
N PHE A 41 8.21 -0.47 -11.67
CA PHE A 41 8.57 -1.47 -10.66
C PHE A 41 9.05 -0.83 -9.36
N LEU A 42 10.03 0.07 -9.40
CA LEU A 42 10.56 0.73 -8.21
C LEU A 42 9.48 1.52 -7.48
N PHE A 43 8.66 2.28 -8.21
CA PHE A 43 7.54 3.01 -7.62
C PHE A 43 6.58 2.08 -6.88
N TRP A 44 6.22 0.96 -7.49
CA TRP A 44 5.32 0.00 -6.86
C TRP A 44 5.95 -0.72 -5.66
N TYR A 45 7.21 -1.15 -5.78
CA TYR A 45 7.96 -1.74 -4.67
C TYR A 45 8.04 -0.77 -3.49
N PHE A 46 8.39 0.49 -3.74
CA PHE A 46 8.42 1.50 -2.69
C PHE A 46 7.03 1.80 -2.14
N ALA A 47 5.97 1.77 -2.95
CA ALA A 47 4.60 1.90 -2.46
C ALA A 47 4.25 0.80 -1.43
N ILE A 48 4.66 -0.44 -1.67
CA ILE A 48 4.53 -1.54 -0.69
C ILE A 48 5.39 -1.31 0.53
N ILE A 49 6.65 -0.93 0.34
CA ILE A 49 7.55 -0.71 1.46
C ILE A 49 7.05 0.42 2.35
N TYR A 50 6.53 1.51 1.79
CA TYR A 50 5.93 2.61 2.56
C TYR A 50 4.60 2.25 3.20
N SER A 51 3.86 1.25 2.68
CA SER A 51 2.70 0.70 3.39
C SER A 51 3.12 -0.13 4.62
N ARG A 52 4.36 -0.63 4.62
CA ARG A 52 4.90 -1.50 5.65
C ARG A 52 5.81 -0.82 6.67
N HIS A 53 6.54 0.20 6.26
CA HIS A 53 7.59 0.82 7.05
C HIS A 53 7.51 2.34 6.94
N ASP A 54 7.70 3.03 8.06
CA ASP A 54 7.80 4.49 8.06
C ASP A 54 9.06 4.96 7.32
N VAL A 55 10.12 4.14 7.36
CA VAL A 55 11.38 4.36 6.63
C VAL A 55 11.75 3.08 5.88
N PRO A 56 12.09 3.15 4.58
CA PRO A 56 12.48 1.97 3.82
C PRO A 56 13.67 1.23 4.46
N PRO A 57 13.62 -0.11 4.59
CA PRO A 57 14.72 -0.89 5.12
C PRO A 57 15.94 -0.80 4.19
N ARG A 58 17.15 -1.08 4.71
CA ARG A 58 18.38 -1.06 3.92
C ARG A 58 18.37 -2.03 2.73
N SER A 59 17.58 -3.10 2.79
CA SER A 59 17.36 -4.02 1.66
C SER A 59 16.75 -3.33 0.44
N SER A 60 15.97 -2.27 0.62
CA SER A 60 15.41 -1.48 -0.48
C SER A 60 16.50 -0.76 -1.29
N LEU A 61 17.62 -0.38 -0.65
CA LEU A 61 18.77 0.20 -1.36
C LEU A 61 19.43 -0.81 -2.28
N PHE A 62 19.52 -2.08 -1.85
CA PHE A 62 20.06 -3.15 -2.66
C PHE A 62 19.19 -3.42 -3.90
N LEU A 63 17.87 -3.40 -3.75
CA LEU A 63 16.96 -3.56 -4.88
C LEU A 63 17.03 -2.38 -5.85
N ALA A 64 17.08 -1.15 -5.33
CA ALA A 64 17.29 0.05 -6.13
C ALA A 64 18.63 0.01 -6.88
N PHE A 65 19.68 -0.51 -6.25
CA PHE A 65 20.97 -0.72 -6.89
C PHE A 65 20.89 -1.76 -8.03
N ILE A 66 20.22 -2.89 -7.82
CA ILE A 66 19.98 -3.89 -8.88
C ILE A 66 19.20 -3.27 -10.05
N ALA A 67 18.14 -2.52 -9.76
CA ALA A 67 17.32 -1.84 -10.76
C ALA A 67 18.13 -0.80 -11.56
N GLY A 68 18.98 -0.01 -10.88
CA GLY A 68 19.92 0.89 -11.53
C GLY A 68 20.93 0.16 -12.40
N GLY A 69 21.45 -0.98 -11.93
CA GLY A 69 22.34 -1.85 -12.69
C GLY A 69 21.68 -2.40 -13.95
N ALA A 70 20.40 -2.79 -13.89
CA ALA A 70 19.64 -3.24 -15.05
C ALA A 70 19.48 -2.13 -16.10
N LEU A 71 19.17 -0.89 -15.68
CA LEU A 71 19.10 0.26 -16.60
C LEU A 71 20.46 0.59 -17.24
N VAL A 72 21.54 0.56 -16.46
CA VAL A 72 22.89 0.76 -16.99
C VAL A 72 23.26 -0.36 -17.97
N GLY A 73 22.90 -1.61 -17.67
CA GLY A 73 23.10 -2.74 -18.56
C GLY A 73 22.42 -2.54 -19.92
N GLU A 74 21.20 -2.02 -19.93
CA GLU A 74 20.45 -1.73 -21.15
C GLU A 74 21.06 -0.57 -21.98
N ILE A 75 21.71 0.40 -21.32
CA ILE A 75 22.43 1.50 -21.98
C ILE A 75 23.75 1.00 -22.57
N VAL A 76 24.48 0.16 -21.83
CA VAL A 76 25.86 -0.21 -22.19
C VAL A 76 25.90 -1.28 -23.27
N LYS A 77 24.90 -2.18 -23.36
CA LYS A 77 24.75 -3.26 -24.37
C LYS A 77 26.05 -3.63 -25.09
N GLY A 78 27.05 -4.06 -24.33
CA GLY A 78 28.33 -4.53 -24.87
C GLY A 78 28.25 -6.02 -25.21
N ASP A 79 29.02 -6.46 -26.21
CA ASP A 79 29.08 -7.87 -26.64
C ASP A 79 29.53 -8.84 -25.53
N TRP A 80 30.08 -8.32 -24.44
CA TRP A 80 30.91 -9.07 -23.49
C TRP A 80 30.12 -9.90 -22.48
N SER A 81 28.80 -9.77 -22.42
CA SER A 81 27.97 -10.77 -21.73
C SER A 81 26.47 -10.52 -21.95
N GLN A 82 25.87 -11.17 -22.94
CA GLN A 82 24.40 -11.22 -23.02
C GLN A 82 23.79 -12.02 -21.84
N LEU A 83 24.58 -12.88 -21.20
CA LEU A 83 24.14 -13.75 -20.11
C LEU A 83 24.01 -13.02 -18.78
N VAL A 84 24.88 -12.05 -18.47
CA VAL A 84 24.85 -11.36 -17.17
C VAL A 84 23.58 -10.50 -16.99
N PRO A 85 23.19 -9.62 -17.94
CA PRO A 85 21.93 -8.88 -17.84
C PRO A 85 20.72 -9.81 -17.72
N LEU A 86 20.70 -10.90 -18.51
CA LEU A 86 19.64 -11.90 -18.47
C LEU A 86 19.48 -12.53 -17.09
N ILE A 87 20.60 -12.91 -16.44
CA ILE A 87 20.58 -13.48 -15.09
C ILE A 87 20.10 -12.44 -14.07
N VAL A 88 20.57 -11.19 -14.18
CA VAL A 88 20.15 -10.10 -13.28
C VAL A 88 18.66 -9.83 -13.40
N GLU A 89 18.13 -9.75 -14.62
CA GLU A 89 16.70 -9.57 -14.90
C GLU A 89 15.87 -10.75 -14.39
N ALA A 90 16.34 -11.98 -14.57
CA ALA A 90 15.66 -13.17 -14.06
C ALA A 90 15.57 -13.18 -12.53
N ILE A 91 16.67 -12.83 -11.85
CA ILE A 91 16.70 -12.71 -10.38
C ILE A 91 15.76 -11.58 -9.93
N ALA A 92 15.82 -10.42 -10.58
CA ALA A 92 14.94 -9.29 -10.26
C ALA A 92 13.47 -9.65 -10.42
N ALA A 93 13.10 -10.32 -11.52
CA ALA A 93 11.74 -10.79 -11.78
C ALA A 93 11.28 -11.79 -10.69
N ALA A 94 12.14 -12.74 -10.32
CA ALA A 94 11.84 -13.74 -9.29
C ALA A 94 11.61 -13.11 -7.91
N ILE A 95 12.48 -12.17 -7.50
CA ILE A 95 12.33 -11.41 -6.24
C ILE A 95 11.01 -10.64 -6.26
N LEU A 96 10.68 -10.01 -7.37
CA LEU A 96 9.46 -9.22 -7.52
C LEU A 96 8.20 -10.09 -7.42
N ILE A 97 8.14 -11.19 -8.17
CA ILE A 97 7.02 -12.15 -8.11
C ILE A 97 6.86 -12.65 -6.67
N MET A 98 7.96 -12.96 -5.99
CA MET A 98 7.94 -13.36 -4.59
C MET A 98 7.35 -12.28 -3.68
N GLU A 99 7.80 -11.02 -3.79
CA GLU A 99 7.28 -9.90 -3.00
C GLU A 99 5.79 -9.65 -3.28
N ILE A 100 5.33 -9.76 -4.53
CA ILE A 100 3.90 -9.70 -4.87
C ILE A 100 3.13 -10.78 -4.12
N ILE A 101 3.59 -12.02 -4.18
CA ILE A 101 2.88 -13.15 -3.57
C ILE A 101 2.85 -12.99 -2.06
N LEU A 102 3.98 -12.61 -1.45
CA LEU A 102 4.07 -12.38 0.00
C LEU A 102 3.17 -11.22 0.43
N TYR A 103 3.14 -10.12 -0.33
CA TYR A 103 2.27 -8.99 -0.04
C TYR A 103 0.79 -9.36 -0.20
N ALA A 104 0.43 -10.00 -1.32
CA ALA A 104 -0.92 -10.48 -1.59
C ALA A 104 -1.44 -11.43 -0.49
N ARG A 105 -0.58 -12.32 0.02
CA ARG A 105 -0.93 -13.24 1.12
C ARG A 105 -1.31 -12.53 2.41
N VAL A 106 -0.74 -11.36 2.68
CA VAL A 106 -1.07 -10.56 3.87
C VAL A 106 -2.31 -9.69 3.61
N VAL A 107 -2.37 -9.06 2.44
CA VAL A 107 -3.37 -8.05 2.10
C VAL A 107 -4.72 -8.64 1.71
N ILE A 108 -4.76 -9.72 0.92
CA ILE A 108 -6.03 -10.32 0.46
C ILE A 108 -6.90 -10.83 1.61
N PRO A 109 -6.35 -11.52 2.64
CA PRO A 109 -7.13 -11.88 3.83
C PRO A 109 -7.48 -10.68 4.71
N ALA A 110 -6.72 -9.58 4.58
CA ALA A 110 -6.94 -8.36 5.33
C ALA A 110 -8.08 -7.49 4.82
N THR A 111 -8.38 -7.63 3.53
CA THR A 111 -9.36 -6.82 2.83
C THR A 111 -10.79 -7.22 3.21
N GLU A 112 -11.70 -6.25 3.30
CA GLU A 112 -13.12 -6.51 3.46
C GLU A 112 -13.67 -7.43 2.37
N LYS A 113 -14.68 -8.24 2.71
CA LYS A 113 -15.28 -9.23 1.77
C LYS A 113 -15.80 -8.59 0.48
N SER A 114 -16.34 -7.37 0.56
CA SER A 114 -16.87 -6.58 -0.57
C SER A 114 -15.78 -6.19 -1.57
N GLU A 115 -14.58 -5.84 -1.09
CA GLU A 115 -13.48 -5.35 -1.92
C GLU A 115 -12.48 -6.44 -2.31
N LYS A 116 -12.54 -7.61 -1.65
CA LYS A 116 -11.59 -8.71 -1.83
C LYS A 116 -11.42 -9.16 -3.28
N SER A 117 -12.48 -9.19 -4.08
CA SER A 117 -12.39 -9.56 -5.50
C SER A 117 -11.61 -8.52 -6.31
N GLY A 118 -11.77 -7.24 -6.02
CA GLY A 118 -11.03 -6.14 -6.65
C GLY A 118 -9.55 -6.18 -6.30
N VAL A 119 -9.23 -6.39 -5.02
CA VAL A 119 -7.85 -6.57 -4.55
C VAL A 119 -7.20 -7.81 -5.18
N LEU A 120 -7.92 -8.93 -5.23
CA LEU A 120 -7.42 -10.15 -5.89
C LEU A 120 -7.13 -9.91 -7.37
N LEU A 121 -8.06 -9.27 -8.09
CA LEU A 121 -7.91 -8.98 -9.51
C LEU A 121 -6.74 -8.02 -9.77
N TYR A 122 -6.52 -7.06 -8.88
CA TYR A 122 -5.37 -6.16 -8.92
C TYR A 122 -4.05 -6.93 -8.81
N PHE A 123 -3.92 -7.84 -7.84
CA PHE A 123 -2.72 -8.67 -7.69
C PHE A 123 -2.50 -9.64 -8.85
N VAL A 124 -3.57 -10.24 -9.38
CA VAL A 124 -3.50 -11.08 -10.58
C VAL A 124 -3.05 -10.26 -11.79
N GLY A 125 -3.58 -9.04 -11.95
CA GLY A 125 -3.16 -8.12 -13.01
C GLY A 125 -1.67 -7.79 -12.93
N PHE A 126 -1.17 -7.45 -11.74
CA PHE A 126 0.26 -7.22 -11.51
C PHE A 126 1.11 -8.46 -11.83
N LEU A 127 0.70 -9.63 -11.35
CA LEU A 127 1.44 -10.86 -11.58
C LEU A 127 1.50 -11.20 -13.07
N LEU A 128 0.39 -11.07 -13.81
CA LEU A 128 0.39 -11.24 -15.27
C LEU A 128 1.28 -10.22 -15.96
N TRP A 129 1.21 -8.95 -15.55
CA TRP A 129 2.03 -7.89 -16.14
C TRP A 129 3.53 -8.18 -16.00
N ILE A 130 3.98 -8.62 -14.82
CA ILE A 130 5.38 -8.94 -14.57
C ILE A 130 5.82 -10.27 -15.21
N MET A 131 4.90 -11.23 -15.37
CA MET A 131 5.20 -12.48 -16.10
C MET A 131 5.57 -12.24 -17.56
N ALA A 132 5.26 -11.07 -18.13
CA ALA A 132 5.71 -10.68 -19.46
C ALA A 132 7.26 -10.66 -19.57
N LEU A 133 7.97 -10.28 -18.50
CA LEU A 133 9.43 -10.18 -18.51
C LEU A 133 10.09 -11.57 -18.60
N PRO A 134 9.76 -12.57 -17.74
CA PRO A 134 10.21 -13.94 -17.92
C PRO A 134 9.85 -14.56 -19.27
N LEU A 135 8.65 -14.28 -19.80
CA LEU A 135 8.23 -14.84 -21.09
C LEU A 135 9.03 -14.26 -22.26
N GLY A 136 9.16 -12.93 -22.32
CA GLY A 136 9.83 -12.25 -23.42
C GLY A 136 11.35 -12.38 -23.37
N VAL A 137 11.94 -12.18 -22.19
CA VAL A 137 13.40 -12.08 -22.05
C VAL A 137 14.02 -13.41 -21.68
N ILE A 138 13.44 -14.19 -20.77
CA ILE A 138 14.06 -15.45 -20.33
C ILE A 138 13.73 -16.57 -21.31
N LEU A 139 12.44 -16.89 -21.46
CA LEU A 139 12.00 -18.03 -22.28
C LEU A 139 12.28 -17.81 -23.77
N GLY A 140 12.18 -16.58 -24.25
CA GLY A 140 12.48 -16.23 -25.64
C GLY A 140 13.95 -16.43 -26.05
N ASN A 141 14.89 -16.46 -25.09
CA ASN A 141 16.31 -16.62 -25.35
C ASN A 141 16.84 -18.05 -25.08
N ILE A 142 15.99 -19.00 -24.67
CA ILE A 142 16.42 -20.39 -24.45
C ILE A 142 16.52 -21.12 -25.80
N PRO A 143 17.67 -21.76 -26.12
CA PRO A 143 17.82 -22.56 -27.32
C PRO A 143 16.77 -23.69 -27.39
N GLY A 144 16.05 -23.78 -28.52
CA GLY A 144 15.04 -24.83 -28.76
C GLY A 144 13.62 -24.50 -28.30
N VAL A 145 13.41 -23.37 -27.61
CA VAL A 145 12.06 -22.87 -27.31
C VAL A 145 11.47 -22.26 -28.59
N PRO A 146 10.24 -22.64 -28.99
CA PRO A 146 9.58 -22.03 -30.14
C PRO A 146 9.48 -20.51 -30.02
N SER A 147 9.79 -19.79 -31.10
CA SER A 147 9.79 -18.32 -31.13
C SER A 147 8.45 -17.70 -30.77
N PHE A 148 7.33 -18.40 -31.01
CA PHE A 148 6.00 -17.92 -30.62
C PHE A 148 5.84 -17.74 -29.10
N ILE A 149 6.58 -18.49 -28.28
CA ILE A 149 6.53 -18.38 -26.81
C ILE A 149 7.16 -17.06 -26.37
N GLY A 150 8.38 -16.77 -26.86
CA GLY A 150 9.04 -15.49 -26.60
C GLY A 150 8.20 -14.32 -27.10
N ASN A 151 7.62 -14.43 -28.31
CA ASN A 151 6.79 -13.39 -28.91
C ASN A 151 5.41 -13.22 -28.27
N SER A 152 5.01 -14.09 -27.34
CA SER A 152 3.72 -14.01 -26.65
C SER A 152 3.70 -13.01 -25.49
N TRP A 153 4.86 -12.48 -25.08
CA TRP A 153 5.00 -11.53 -23.96
C TRP A 153 4.06 -10.32 -23.97
N PRO A 154 3.63 -9.74 -25.12
CA PRO A 154 2.72 -8.60 -25.11
C PRO A 154 1.33 -8.95 -24.59
N LEU A 155 0.92 -10.22 -24.67
CA LEU A 155 -0.39 -10.68 -24.19
C LEU A 155 -0.53 -10.53 -22.67
N PRO A 156 0.31 -11.19 -21.83
CA PRO A 156 0.22 -11.03 -20.38
C PRO A 156 0.55 -9.60 -19.95
N TYR A 157 1.41 -8.87 -20.67
CA TYR A 157 1.67 -7.46 -20.43
C TYR A 157 0.38 -6.63 -20.55
N THR A 158 -0.30 -6.73 -21.70
CA THR A 158 -1.50 -5.94 -22.01
C THR A 158 -2.67 -6.33 -21.12
N ILE A 159 -2.90 -7.64 -20.92
CA ILE A 159 -3.96 -8.15 -20.04
C ILE A 159 -3.70 -7.70 -18.61
N GLY A 160 -2.47 -7.87 -18.11
CA GLY A 160 -2.09 -7.47 -16.77
C GLY A 160 -2.30 -5.97 -16.53
N LEU A 161 -1.82 -5.13 -17.45
CA LEU A 161 -1.98 -3.68 -17.37
C LEU A 161 -3.44 -3.26 -17.44
N LEU A 162 -4.26 -3.89 -18.30
CA LEU A 162 -5.70 -3.63 -18.39
C LEU A 162 -6.42 -3.99 -17.09
N LEU A 163 -6.07 -5.11 -16.46
CA LEU A 163 -6.64 -5.51 -15.17
C LEU A 163 -6.26 -4.54 -14.05
N VAL A 164 -4.99 -4.11 -14.00
CA VAL A 164 -4.53 -3.11 -13.04
C VAL A 164 -5.24 -1.78 -13.27
N ALA A 165 -5.30 -1.30 -14.51
CA ALA A 165 -5.98 -0.04 -14.85
C ALA A 165 -7.48 -0.09 -14.51
N PHE A 166 -8.16 -1.20 -14.85
CA PHE A 166 -9.58 -1.38 -14.55
C PHE A 166 -9.86 -1.40 -13.05
N THR A 167 -9.04 -2.15 -12.28
CA THR A 167 -9.20 -2.26 -10.83
C THR A 167 -8.93 -0.92 -10.13
N VAL A 168 -7.85 -0.23 -10.51
CA VAL A 168 -7.52 1.11 -9.97
C VAL A 168 -8.58 2.15 -10.35
N ASN A 169 -9.10 2.12 -11.58
CA ASN A 169 -10.18 3.03 -11.99
C ASN A 169 -11.47 2.81 -11.16
N ARG A 170 -11.77 1.56 -10.82
CA ARG A 170 -12.94 1.21 -9.99
C ARG A 170 -12.73 1.52 -8.51
N ASN A 171 -11.51 1.33 -8.00
CA ASN A 171 -11.15 1.63 -6.63
C ASN A 171 -9.73 2.23 -6.56
N PRO A 172 -9.60 3.57 -6.64
CA PRO A 172 -8.29 4.24 -6.59
C PRO A 172 -7.51 3.98 -5.31
N ARG A 173 -8.19 3.54 -4.22
CA ARG A 173 -7.55 3.16 -2.96
C ARG A 173 -6.62 1.96 -3.12
N LEU A 174 -6.77 1.16 -4.19
CA LEU A 174 -5.89 0.03 -4.51
C LEU A 174 -4.45 0.44 -4.86
N LEU A 175 -4.19 1.72 -5.15
CA LEU A 175 -2.82 2.21 -5.28
C LEU A 175 -2.09 2.27 -3.92
N PHE A 176 -2.86 2.38 -2.84
CA PHE A 176 -2.37 2.52 -1.47
C PHE A 176 -2.98 1.44 -0.57
N VAL A 177 -3.08 0.20 -1.06
CA VAL A 177 -3.54 -0.88 -0.18
C VAL A 177 -2.58 -0.91 1.01
N SER A 178 -3.12 -0.73 2.20
CA SER A 178 -2.35 -0.62 3.44
C SER A 178 -2.74 -1.80 4.33
N GLU A 179 -1.75 -2.43 4.96
CA GLU A 179 -1.99 -3.46 5.98
C GLU A 179 -2.62 -2.88 7.26
N ALA A 180 -2.58 -1.55 7.40
CA ALA A 180 -3.15 -0.82 8.52
C ALA A 180 -4.69 -0.92 8.53
N ARG A 181 -5.24 -1.53 9.57
CA ARG A 181 -6.69 -1.70 9.76
C ARG A 181 -7.13 -0.92 10.98
N VAL A 182 -8.34 -0.38 10.91
CA VAL A 182 -9.05 0.16 12.06
C VAL A 182 -9.80 -0.98 12.71
N LEU A 183 -9.62 -1.14 14.02
CA LEU A 183 -10.25 -2.21 14.80
C LEU A 183 -11.46 -1.64 15.54
N ASP A 184 -11.21 -0.63 16.38
CA ASP A 184 -12.21 0.02 17.23
C ASP A 184 -12.02 1.53 17.22
N TYR A 185 -13.13 2.27 17.31
CA TYR A 185 -13.16 3.70 17.57
C TYR A 185 -14.02 3.96 18.80
N LEU A 186 -13.46 4.64 19.79
CA LEU A 186 -14.10 4.94 21.07
C LEU A 186 -14.05 6.44 21.35
N VAL A 187 -15.07 6.94 22.02
CA VAL A 187 -15.06 8.30 22.58
C VAL A 187 -15.39 8.20 24.05
N LEU A 188 -14.52 8.77 24.87
CA LEU A 188 -14.69 8.93 26.31
C LEU A 188 -15.06 10.38 26.62
N ASP A 189 -15.87 10.62 27.64
CA ASP A 189 -16.07 11.97 28.19
C ASP A 189 -14.88 12.43 29.05
N ASP A 190 -15.02 13.59 29.69
CA ASP A 190 -14.02 14.19 30.58
C ASP A 190 -13.78 13.39 31.87
N ASN A 191 -14.78 12.61 32.29
CA ASN A 191 -14.71 11.67 33.41
C ASN A 191 -14.16 10.30 32.98
N GLY A 192 -13.88 10.11 31.70
CA GLY A 192 -13.42 8.86 31.13
C GLY A 192 -14.51 7.79 30.99
N VAL A 193 -15.79 8.18 31.00
CA VAL A 193 -16.93 7.30 30.72
C VAL A 193 -17.06 7.13 29.22
N LEU A 194 -17.27 5.90 28.77
CA LEU A 194 -17.47 5.59 27.35
C LEU A 194 -18.83 6.12 26.87
N VAL A 195 -18.81 7.13 25.99
CA VAL A 195 -20.02 7.73 25.41
C VAL A 195 -20.32 7.20 24.01
N PHE A 196 -19.31 6.73 23.28
CA PHE A 196 -19.49 6.18 21.95
C PHE A 196 -18.49 5.06 21.67
N ALA A 197 -18.97 3.99 21.04
CA ALA A 197 -18.13 2.90 20.57
C ALA A 197 -18.57 2.38 19.20
N HIS A 198 -17.59 2.19 18.33
CA HIS A 198 -17.75 1.53 17.05
C HIS A 198 -16.65 0.49 16.82
N ARG A 199 -17.06 -0.76 16.69
CA ARG A 199 -16.22 -1.87 16.26
C ARG A 199 -16.37 -2.10 14.77
N PHE A 200 -15.26 -2.06 14.04
CA PHE A 200 -15.22 -2.30 12.60
C PHE A 200 -15.15 -3.79 12.28
N GLN A 201 -14.35 -4.54 13.04
CA GLN A 201 -14.17 -5.98 12.87
C GLN A 201 -13.94 -6.67 14.21
N GLU A 202 -14.46 -7.88 14.34
CA GLU A 202 -14.00 -8.78 15.39
C GLU A 202 -12.58 -9.23 15.09
N TYR A 203 -11.71 -9.15 16.09
CA TYR A 203 -10.34 -9.63 16.02
C TYR A 203 -10.08 -10.61 17.17
N LYS A 204 -9.04 -11.43 17.01
CA LYS A 204 -8.67 -12.44 18.01
C LYS A 204 -8.24 -11.74 19.29
N GLY A 205 -8.91 -12.05 20.40
CA GLY A 205 -8.69 -11.37 21.68
C GLY A 205 -9.41 -10.02 21.81
N SER A 206 -10.35 -9.72 20.91
CA SER A 206 -11.22 -8.55 21.08
C SER A 206 -12.01 -8.65 22.37
N VAL A 207 -11.90 -7.60 23.18
CA VAL A 207 -12.65 -7.42 24.43
C VAL A 207 -13.93 -6.66 24.10
N ASP A 208 -14.98 -6.77 24.90
CA ASP A 208 -16.16 -5.91 24.73
C ASP A 208 -15.76 -4.41 24.76
N SER A 209 -16.40 -3.60 23.92
CA SER A 209 -16.04 -2.19 23.80
C SER A 209 -16.26 -1.39 25.08
N GLU A 210 -17.25 -1.75 25.90
CA GLU A 210 -17.50 -1.10 27.20
C GLU A 210 -16.41 -1.44 28.21
N LEU A 211 -16.01 -2.71 28.25
CA LEU A 211 -14.88 -3.17 29.06
C LEU A 211 -13.58 -2.48 28.61
N MET A 212 -13.37 -2.37 27.30
CA MET A 212 -12.20 -1.70 26.75
C MET A 212 -12.20 -0.20 27.08
N GLY A 213 -13.34 0.48 26.92
CA GLY A 213 -13.48 1.89 27.31
C GLY A 213 -13.16 2.12 28.78
N SER A 214 -13.69 1.27 29.67
CA SER A 214 -13.43 1.32 31.11
C SER A 214 -11.95 1.08 31.45
N ALA A 215 -11.32 0.07 30.84
CA ALA A 215 -9.90 -0.20 31.03
C ALA A 215 -9.02 0.96 30.52
N MET A 216 -9.34 1.52 29.35
CA MET A 216 -8.61 2.64 28.77
C MET A 216 -8.73 3.91 29.59
N SER A 217 -9.91 4.18 30.15
CA SER A 217 -10.12 5.29 31.09
C SER A 217 -9.20 5.20 32.32
N GLY A 218 -9.11 4.01 32.92
CA GLY A 218 -8.19 3.74 34.02
C GLY A 218 -6.73 3.97 33.63
N VAL A 219 -6.31 3.44 32.48
CA VAL A 219 -4.94 3.62 31.95
C VAL A 219 -4.62 5.09 31.72
N LEU A 220 -5.51 5.84 31.05
CA LEU A 220 -5.30 7.26 30.76
C LEU A 220 -5.26 8.10 32.03
N SER A 221 -6.09 7.79 33.03
CA SER A 221 -6.10 8.46 34.32
C SER A 221 -4.80 8.24 35.08
N LEU A 222 -4.32 6.99 35.15
CA LEU A 222 -3.03 6.66 35.76
C LEU A 222 -1.87 7.34 35.03
N MET A 223 -1.88 7.34 33.69
CA MET A 223 -0.85 8.02 32.91
C MET A 223 -0.87 9.53 33.15
N LYS A 224 -2.04 10.15 33.27
CA LYS A 224 -2.18 11.58 33.57
C LYS A 224 -1.63 11.93 34.97
N GLU A 225 -1.82 11.04 35.94
CA GLU A 225 -1.29 11.21 37.30
C GLU A 225 0.24 11.03 37.34
N MET A 226 0.78 10.05 36.61
CA MET A 226 2.21 9.79 36.54
C MET A 226 2.97 10.85 35.72
N LEU A 227 2.37 11.35 34.65
CA LEU A 227 2.92 12.38 33.78
C LEU A 227 2.66 13.76 34.40
N ALA A 228 3.41 14.10 35.44
CA ALA A 228 3.36 15.38 36.14
C ALA A 228 3.55 16.64 35.25
N SER A 229 3.83 16.47 33.95
CA SER A 229 4.18 17.52 33.00
C SER A 229 3.00 18.10 32.20
N GLY A 230 1.75 17.66 32.46
CA GLY A 230 0.59 18.08 31.66
C GLY A 230 0.65 17.61 30.20
N GLN A 231 1.60 16.73 29.87
CA GLN A 231 1.71 16.13 28.55
C GLN A 231 0.61 15.09 28.38
N ILE A 232 -0.18 15.25 27.33
CA ILE A 232 -1.27 14.34 27.02
C ILE A 232 -0.71 13.14 26.26
N VAL A 233 -1.17 11.94 26.66
CA VAL A 233 -0.85 10.69 25.98
C VAL A 233 -1.40 10.77 24.55
N LYS A 234 -0.52 10.61 23.55
CA LYS A 234 -0.90 10.65 22.12
C LYS A 234 -0.96 9.28 21.46
N ARG A 235 -0.35 8.28 22.10
CA ARG A 235 -0.22 6.93 21.57
C ARG A 235 0.12 5.95 22.69
N ILE A 236 -0.50 4.77 22.62
CA ILE A 236 -0.11 3.58 23.36
C ILE A 236 0.24 2.50 22.32
N ASP A 237 1.41 1.89 22.46
CA ASP A 237 1.90 0.85 21.56
C ASP A 237 1.94 -0.49 22.30
N HIS A 238 1.15 -1.46 21.82
CA HIS A 238 1.07 -2.81 22.35
C HIS A 238 1.58 -3.84 21.32
N GLY A 239 2.49 -3.44 20.43
CA GLY A 239 3.11 -4.30 19.42
C GLY A 239 2.17 -4.61 18.25
N ASP A 240 1.19 -5.48 18.48
CA ASP A 240 0.23 -5.93 17.47
C ASP A 240 -0.90 -4.93 17.22
N VAL A 241 -1.12 -4.04 18.20
CA VAL A 241 -2.16 -3.02 18.18
C VAL A 241 -1.58 -1.71 18.69
N LYS A 242 -1.97 -0.62 18.04
CA LYS A 242 -1.64 0.75 18.44
C LYS A 242 -2.94 1.47 18.77
N ILE A 243 -2.95 2.18 19.87
CA ILE A 243 -4.08 3.01 20.28
C ILE A 243 -3.65 4.46 20.10
N LEU A 244 -4.26 5.13 19.15
CA LEU A 244 -4.08 6.56 18.93
C LEU A 244 -5.07 7.29 19.83
N VAL A 245 -4.57 8.31 20.52
CA VAL A 245 -5.34 9.09 21.49
C VAL A 245 -5.35 10.53 21.03
N GLU A 246 -6.54 11.07 20.83
CA GLU A 246 -6.75 12.47 20.50
C GLU A 246 -7.61 13.12 21.59
N PRO A 247 -7.03 14.02 22.41
CA PRO A 247 -7.79 14.80 23.36
C PRO A 247 -8.55 15.92 22.65
N GLY A 248 -9.83 16.06 22.97
CA GLY A 248 -10.66 17.22 22.63
C GLY A 248 -10.84 18.15 23.84
N ASP A 249 -11.80 19.07 23.74
CA ASP A 249 -12.11 20.01 24.82
C ASP A 249 -12.92 19.34 25.96
N ILE A 250 -13.79 18.39 25.61
CA ILE A 250 -14.75 17.74 26.54
C ILE A 250 -14.63 16.22 26.46
N THR A 251 -14.09 15.69 25.37
CA THR A 251 -13.99 14.26 25.10
C THR A 251 -12.57 13.83 24.80
N THR A 252 -12.29 12.55 24.95
CA THR A 252 -11.06 11.91 24.47
C THR A 252 -11.43 10.82 23.47
N SER A 253 -10.97 10.98 22.23
CA SER A 253 -11.21 10.02 21.16
C SER A 253 -10.05 9.02 21.07
N LEU A 254 -10.37 7.74 20.95
CA LEU A 254 -9.43 6.64 20.84
C LEU A 254 -9.64 5.91 19.52
N LEU A 255 -8.57 5.69 18.77
CA LEU A 255 -8.59 4.85 17.58
C LEU A 255 -7.64 3.69 17.75
N VAL A 256 -8.20 2.49 17.79
CA VAL A 256 -7.46 1.24 17.89
C VAL A 256 -7.18 0.74 16.48
N VAL A 257 -5.90 0.63 16.12
CA VAL A 257 -5.45 0.26 14.78
C VAL A 257 -4.41 -0.85 14.84
N SER A 258 -4.39 -1.74 13.84
CA SER A 258 -3.32 -2.75 13.72
C SER A 258 -1.97 -2.11 13.40
N LYS A 259 -1.99 -0.96 12.71
CA LYS A 259 -0.80 -0.20 12.35
C LYS A 259 -1.14 1.27 12.28
N GLU A 260 -0.23 2.10 12.78
CA GLU A 260 -0.37 3.55 12.72
C GLU A 260 0.02 4.05 11.33
N ASN A 261 -0.76 4.99 10.80
CA ASN A 261 -0.36 5.80 9.66
C ASN A 261 -0.77 7.27 9.90
N ILE A 262 -0.18 8.19 9.13
CA ILE A 262 -0.46 9.64 9.25
C ILE A 262 -1.95 9.95 8.99
N ARG A 263 -2.57 9.22 8.04
CA ARG A 263 -3.98 9.37 7.70
C ARG A 263 -4.88 9.13 8.91
N PHE A 264 -4.64 8.07 9.69
CA PHE A 264 -5.43 7.74 10.87
C PHE A 264 -5.35 8.80 11.96
N ARG A 265 -4.19 9.43 12.16
CA ARG A 265 -4.08 10.58 13.08
C ARG A 265 -4.91 11.76 12.60
N GLN A 266 -4.79 12.12 11.32
CA GLN A 266 -5.56 13.23 10.75
C GLN A 266 -7.07 12.96 10.80
N THR A 267 -7.48 11.74 10.45
CA THR A 267 -8.86 11.30 10.51
C THR A 267 -9.39 11.28 11.94
N LEU A 268 -8.65 10.74 12.90
CA LEU A 268 -9.05 10.72 14.31
C LEU A 268 -9.27 12.15 14.83
N ARG A 269 -8.35 13.06 14.53
CA ARG A 269 -8.50 14.48 14.89
C ARG A 269 -9.72 15.13 14.26
N SER A 270 -9.96 14.88 12.98
CA SER A 270 -11.15 15.38 12.29
C SER A 270 -12.44 14.84 12.91
N LEU A 271 -12.48 13.53 13.21
CA LEU A 271 -13.65 12.89 13.81
C LEU A 271 -13.90 13.37 15.24
N SER A 272 -12.85 13.57 16.02
CA SER A 272 -12.94 14.11 17.39
C SER A 272 -13.56 15.51 17.40
N LEU A 273 -13.05 16.42 16.55
CA LEU A 273 -13.60 17.77 16.41
C LEU A 273 -15.04 17.77 15.87
N GLU A 274 -15.33 16.91 14.89
CA GLU A 274 -16.67 16.76 14.32
C GLU A 274 -17.66 16.23 15.37
N PHE A 275 -17.25 15.26 16.18
CA PHE A 275 -18.07 14.70 17.27
C PHE A 275 -18.38 15.76 18.32
N GLU A 276 -17.37 16.46 18.84
CA GLU A 276 -17.60 17.49 19.86
C GLU A 276 -18.45 18.64 19.37
N SER A 277 -18.21 19.11 18.14
CA SER A 277 -18.99 20.22 17.56
C SER A 277 -20.46 19.84 17.32
N SER A 278 -20.72 18.60 16.89
CA SER A 278 -22.07 18.13 16.56
C SER A 278 -22.89 17.76 17.79
N TYR A 279 -22.25 17.33 18.87
CA TYR A 279 -22.92 16.74 20.04
C TYR A 279 -22.64 17.49 21.35
N ARG A 280 -22.11 18.73 21.26
CA ARG A 280 -21.67 19.50 22.42
C ARG A 280 -22.72 19.67 23.52
N ASP A 281 -23.96 19.95 23.13
CA ASP A 281 -25.04 20.23 24.08
C ASP A 281 -25.49 18.94 24.79
N GLU A 282 -25.45 17.81 24.08
CA GLU A 282 -25.76 16.49 24.60
C GLU A 282 -24.69 15.97 25.53
N LEU A 283 -23.41 16.21 25.21
CA LEU A 283 -22.27 15.83 26.03
C LEU A 283 -22.23 16.57 27.38
N LYS A 284 -22.87 17.74 27.48
CA LYS A 284 -22.98 18.51 28.73
C LYS A 284 -24.12 18.06 29.65
N LYS A 285 -24.99 17.15 29.19
CA LYS A 285 -26.07 16.61 30.02
C LYS A 285 -25.53 15.51 30.92
N GLU A 286 -26.00 15.44 32.17
CA GLU A 286 -25.59 14.40 33.13
C GLU A 286 -25.86 12.97 32.63
N ILE A 287 -26.86 12.79 31.75
CA ILE A 287 -27.19 11.51 31.14
C ILE A 287 -27.22 11.69 29.63
N ALA A 288 -26.13 11.29 28.96
CA ALA A 288 -26.05 11.30 27.52
C ALA A 288 -27.02 10.25 26.92
N ASN A 289 -27.87 10.67 25.98
CA ASN A 289 -28.71 9.74 25.24
C ASN A 289 -27.91 9.13 24.08
N LEU A 290 -27.44 7.89 24.27
CA LEU A 290 -26.59 7.17 23.31
C LEU A 290 -27.22 7.05 21.91
N VAL A 291 -28.56 7.06 21.81
CA VAL A 291 -29.28 6.99 20.52
C VAL A 291 -28.96 8.19 19.63
N VAL A 292 -28.64 9.35 20.22
CA VAL A 292 -28.36 10.59 19.48
C VAL A 292 -27.06 10.48 18.67
N PHE A 293 -26.16 9.57 19.03
CA PHE A 293 -24.86 9.40 18.37
C PHE A 293 -24.88 8.44 17.17
N GLU A 294 -26.01 7.79 16.87
CA GLU A 294 -26.10 6.86 15.73
C GLU A 294 -25.78 7.47 14.34
N PRO A 295 -26.10 8.75 14.04
CA PRO A 295 -25.63 9.38 12.80
C PRO A 295 -24.10 9.41 12.69
N HIS A 296 -23.39 9.59 13.81
CA HIS A 296 -21.94 9.55 13.84
C HIS A 296 -21.39 8.16 13.50
N ARG A 297 -22.10 7.09 13.84
CA ARG A 297 -21.71 5.71 13.45
C ARG A 297 -21.62 5.56 11.94
N LYS A 298 -22.53 6.17 11.17
CA LYS A 298 -22.47 6.16 9.69
C LYS A 298 -21.25 6.93 9.20
N ARG A 299 -21.01 8.11 9.77
CA ARG A 299 -19.87 8.95 9.42
C ARG A 299 -18.53 8.26 9.67
N VAL A 300 -18.38 7.65 10.85
CA VAL A 300 -17.21 6.86 11.24
C VAL A 300 -16.95 5.75 10.23
N LYS A 301 -17.98 5.02 9.82
CA LYS A 301 -17.85 4.01 8.75
C LYS A 301 -17.36 4.62 7.45
N GLU A 302 -17.94 5.70 6.97
CA GLU A 302 -17.56 6.30 5.67
C GLU A 302 -16.09 6.76 5.61
N VAL A 303 -15.55 7.28 6.72
CA VAL A 303 -14.21 7.88 6.73
C VAL A 303 -13.12 6.87 7.07
N LEU A 304 -13.42 5.87 7.92
CA LEU A 304 -12.46 4.89 8.43
C LEU A 304 -12.59 3.49 7.79
N SER A 305 -13.62 3.21 6.99
CA SER A 305 -13.65 2.05 6.08
C SER A 305 -12.87 2.26 4.79
#